data_AF-A0A359LNT2-F1
#
_entry.id   AF-A0A359LNT2-F1
#
_cell.length_a   1.000
_cell.length_b   1.000
_cell.length_c   1.000
_cell.angle_alpha   90.00
_cell.angle_beta   90.00
_cell.angle_gamma   90.00
#
_symmetry.space_group_name_H-M   'P 1'
#
loop_
_entity.id
_entity.type
_entity.pdbx_description
1 polymer ?
#
loop_
_entity_poly.entity_id
_entity_poly.type
_entity_poly.pdbx_seq_one_letter_code
_entity_poly.pdbx_strand_id
1 'polypeptide(L)'
;MATLKQQFGARLRSIRLERRVTQDEFAELLGVSSDFISNLERGINGPSFDVLEVIAGRLSMEVGDLFDFSAQPGTRKRVKLPRKRTRVPGEDSRRR
;
A
#
# COMPACT_ATOMS: atom_id res chain seq x y z
N MET A 1 20.83 10.49 -4.79
CA MET A 1 19.73 10.01 -3.92
C MET A 1 18.49 9.80 -4.78
N ALA A 2 17.68 8.77 -4.53
CA ALA A 2 16.46 8.52 -5.30
C ALA A 2 15.35 9.52 -4.94
N THR A 3 14.64 10.03 -5.94
CA THR A 3 13.52 10.96 -5.73
C THR A 3 12.32 10.24 -5.07
N LEU A 4 11.39 11.00 -4.50
CA LEU A 4 10.16 10.43 -3.91
C LEU A 4 9.37 9.61 -4.95
N LYS A 5 9.30 10.07 -6.20
CA LYS A 5 8.64 9.33 -7.29
C LYS A 5 9.32 7.99 -7.56
N GLN A 6 10.64 7.94 -7.56
CA GLN A 6 11.40 6.70 -7.76
C GLN A 6 11.20 5.72 -6.60
N GLN A 7 11.18 6.21 -5.36
CA GLN A 7 10.92 5.38 -4.18
C GLN A 7 9.49 4.82 -4.19
N PHE A 8 8.50 5.66 -4.51
CA PHE A 8 7.10 5.24 -4.69
C PHE A 8 6.96 4.20 -5.80
N GLY A 9 7.55 4.45 -6.97
CA GLY A 9 7.54 3.50 -8.09
C GLY A 9 8.14 2.15 -7.74
N ALA A 10 9.28 2.14 -7.04
CA ALA A 10 9.91 0.91 -6.56
C ALA A 10 9.03 0.17 -5.55
N ARG A 11 8.36 0.88 -4.63
CA ARG A 11 7.40 0.29 -3.68
C ARG A 11 6.21 -0.33 -4.40
N LEU A 12 5.62 0.37 -5.36
CA LEU A 12 4.49 -0.15 -6.12
C LEU A 12 4.88 -1.40 -6.93
N ARG A 13 6.07 -1.40 -7.55
CA ARG A 13 6.65 -2.58 -8.20
C ARG A 13 6.83 -3.74 -7.23
N SER A 14 7.28 -3.49 -6.00
CA SER A 14 7.44 -4.56 -4.99
C SER A 14 6.10 -5.23 -4.66
N ILE A 15 5.04 -4.44 -4.47
CA ILE A 15 3.68 -4.95 -4.20
C ILE A 15 3.18 -5.78 -5.39
N ARG A 16 3.42 -5.32 -6.62
CA ARG A 16 3.06 -6.07 -7.83
C ARG A 16 3.76 -7.43 -7.90
N LEU A 17 5.06 -7.46 -7.64
CA LEU A 17 5.86 -8.69 -7.66
C LEU A 17 5.46 -9.66 -6.53
N GLU A 18 5.11 -9.14 -5.35
CA GLU A 18 4.57 -9.94 -4.23
C GLU A 18 3.25 -10.64 -4.62
N ARG A 19 2.42 -9.97 -5.43
CA ARG A 19 1.18 -10.51 -5.99
C ARG A 19 1.38 -11.42 -7.21
N ARG A 20 2.61 -11.49 -7.74
CA ARG A 20 3.00 -12.33 -8.88
C ARG A 20 2.21 -12.06 -10.16
N VAL A 21 1.92 -10.78 -10.43
CA VAL A 21 1.22 -10.33 -11.63
C VAL A 21 2.11 -9.47 -12.54
N THR A 22 1.82 -9.49 -13.83
CA THR A 22 2.41 -8.64 -14.86
C THR A 22 1.98 -7.17 -14.69
N GLN A 23 2.62 -6.25 -15.42
CA GLN A 23 2.21 -4.83 -15.38
C GLN A 23 0.80 -4.64 -15.95
N ASP A 24 0.42 -5.39 -16.99
CA ASP A 24 -0.90 -5.33 -17.60
C ASP A 24 -2.00 -5.80 -16.63
N GLU A 25 -1.81 -6.96 -16.00
CA GLU A 25 -2.74 -7.49 -14.98
C GLU A 25 -2.84 -6.55 -13.77
N PHE A 26 -1.74 -5.93 -13.37
CA PHE A 26 -1.74 -4.97 -12.27
C PHE A 26 -2.45 -3.66 -12.63
N ALA A 27 -2.29 -3.21 -13.87
CA ALA A 27 -3.00 -2.05 -14.40
C ALA A 27 -4.51 -2.31 -14.45
N GLU A 28 -4.92 -3.50 -14.90
CA GLU A 28 -6.31 -3.95 -14.89
C GLU A 28 -6.88 -3.99 -13.46
N LEU A 29 -6.15 -4.59 -12.51
CA LEU A 29 -6.53 -4.63 -11.09
C LEU A 29 -6.77 -3.23 -10.51
N LEU A 30 -5.93 -2.26 -10.90
CA LEU A 30 -5.99 -0.88 -10.42
C LEU A 30 -6.95 0.00 -11.24
N GLY A 31 -7.44 -0.47 -12.39
CA GLY A 31 -8.32 0.30 -13.28
C GLY A 31 -7.61 1.46 -13.99
N VAL A 32 -6.34 1.29 -14.35
CA VAL A 32 -5.51 2.29 -15.04
C VAL A 32 -4.82 1.68 -16.27
N SER A 33 -4.12 2.49 -17.07
CA SER A 33 -3.39 1.95 -18.22
C SER A 33 -2.06 1.30 -17.83
N SER A 34 -1.62 0.32 -18.62
CA SER A 34 -0.30 -0.32 -18.44
C SER A 34 0.85 0.69 -18.56
N ASP A 35 0.76 1.63 -19.51
CA ASP A 35 1.72 2.73 -19.65
C ASP A 35 1.81 3.59 -18.40
N PHE A 36 0.67 3.85 -17.74
CA PHE A 36 0.66 4.58 -16.49
C PHE A 36 1.41 3.81 -15.40
N ILE A 37 1.13 2.51 -15.22
CA ILE A 37 1.87 1.65 -14.27
C ILE A 37 3.36 1.60 -14.60
N SER A 38 3.72 1.42 -15.87
CA SER A 38 5.11 1.39 -16.32
C SER A 38 5.85 2.70 -16.02
N ASN A 39 5.23 3.85 -16.28
CA ASN A 39 5.81 5.17 -15.98
C ASN A 39 5.91 5.42 -14.46
N LEU A 40 4.91 4.96 -13.71
CA LEU A 40 4.84 5.09 -12.26
C LEU A 40 5.91 4.25 -11.57
N GLU A 41 6.07 2.98 -11.97
CA GLU A 41 7.10 2.07 -11.43
C GLU A 41 8.53 2.54 -11.72
N ARG A 42 8.74 3.28 -12.81
CA ARG A 42 10.04 3.90 -13.16
C ARG A 42 10.26 5.26 -12.49
N GLY A 43 9.24 5.81 -11.82
CA GLY A 43 9.30 7.13 -11.18
C GLY A 43 9.33 8.30 -12.16
N ILE A 44 8.92 8.09 -13.42
CA ILE A 44 8.78 9.15 -14.43
C ILE A 44 7.62 10.06 -14.03
N ASN A 45 6.48 9.45 -13.71
CA ASN A 45 5.29 10.12 -13.22
C ASN A 45 5.08 9.85 -11.73
N GLY A 46 4.41 10.80 -11.07
CA GLY A 46 3.85 10.58 -9.74
C GLY A 46 2.32 10.43 -9.87
N PRO A 47 1.66 9.71 -8.95
CA PRO A 47 0.21 9.66 -8.91
C PRO A 47 -0.33 11.00 -8.38
N SER A 48 -1.55 11.37 -8.77
CA SER A 48 -2.30 12.40 -8.05
C SER A 48 -2.81 11.84 -6.71
N PHE A 49 -3.34 12.70 -5.84
CA PHE A 49 -3.97 12.25 -4.60
C PHE A 49 -5.17 11.33 -4.86
N ASP A 50 -6.02 11.65 -5.84
CA ASP A 50 -7.15 10.79 -6.22
C ASP A 50 -6.68 9.40 -6.67
N VAL A 51 -5.59 9.34 -7.44
CA VAL A 51 -5.00 8.06 -7.88
C VAL A 51 -4.42 7.28 -6.69
N LEU A 52 -3.84 7.95 -5.69
CA LEU A 52 -3.36 7.28 -4.48
C LEU A 52 -4.51 6.61 -3.72
N GLU A 53 -5.64 7.28 -3.57
CA GLU A 53 -6.83 6.72 -2.92
C GLU A 53 -7.37 5.51 -3.68
N VAL A 54 -7.46 5.60 -5.01
CA VAL A 54 -7.88 4.48 -5.86
C VAL A 54 -6.92 3.29 -5.70
N ILE A 55 -5.61 3.52 -5.80
CA ILE A 55 -4.61 2.46 -5.66
C ILE A 55 -4.71 1.81 -4.28
N ALA A 56 -4.74 2.60 -3.21
CA ALA A 56 -4.84 2.10 -1.84
C ALA A 56 -6.12 1.27 -1.64
N GLY A 57 -7.27 1.78 -2.12
CA GLY A 57 -8.55 1.08 -2.05
C GLY A 57 -8.55 -0.25 -2.81
N ARG A 58 -8.06 -0.26 -4.05
CA ARG A 58 -7.96 -1.47 -4.89
C ARG A 58 -7.02 -2.52 -4.31
N LEU A 59 -5.97 -2.09 -3.62
CA LEU A 59 -5.02 -2.99 -2.96
C LEU A 59 -5.45 -3.41 -1.55
N SER A 60 -6.51 -2.79 -1.00
CA SER A 60 -6.94 -2.95 0.40
C SER A 60 -5.83 -2.60 1.40
N MET A 61 -5.16 -1.47 1.16
CA MET A 61 -4.04 -0.95 1.96
C MET A 61 -4.34 0.48 2.42
N GLU A 62 -3.66 0.96 3.46
CA GLU A 62 -3.69 2.38 3.78
C GLU A 62 -2.76 3.14 2.83
N VAL A 63 -3.07 4.40 2.53
CA VAL A 63 -2.22 5.24 1.64
C VAL A 63 -0.79 5.30 2.18
N GLY A 64 -0.60 5.34 3.50
CA GLY A 64 0.72 5.34 4.14
C GLY A 64 1.56 4.10 3.81
N ASP A 65 0.94 2.93 3.60
CA ASP A 65 1.64 1.68 3.27
C ASP A 65 2.30 1.74 1.88
N LEU A 66 1.78 2.59 0.99
CA LEU A 66 2.35 2.86 -0.34
C LEU A 66 3.65 3.67 -0.26
N PHE A 67 3.93 4.28 0.90
CA PHE A 67 5.14 5.05 1.18
C PHE A 67 6.06 4.36 2.19
N ASP A 68 5.77 3.11 2.59
CA ASP A 68 6.71 2.31 3.37
C ASP A 68 7.86 1.80 2.50
N PHE A 69 8.89 2.63 2.34
CA PHE A 69 10.09 2.33 1.56
C PHE A 69 11.09 1.42 2.30
N SER A 70 10.76 1.00 3.52
CA SER A 70 11.63 0.14 4.32
C SER A 70 11.39 -1.36 4.10
N ALA A 71 10.28 -1.70 3.45
CA ALA A 71 9.93 -3.04 3.01
C ALA A 71 10.61 -3.33 1.66
N GLN A 72 11.82 -3.87 1.71
CA GLN A 72 12.48 -4.44 0.54
C GLN A 72 11.98 -5.89 0.35
N PRO A 73 11.86 -6.39 -0.89
CA PRO A 73 11.56 -7.80 -1.12
C PRO A 73 12.66 -8.66 -0.45
N GLY A 74 12.29 -9.40 0.60
CA GLY A 74 13.21 -10.23 1.38
C GLY A 74 13.43 -9.79 2.84
N THR A 75 13.04 -8.58 3.23
CA THR A 75 13.05 -8.16 4.64
C THR A 75 11.66 -8.34 5.23
N ARG A 76 11.37 -9.52 5.81
CA ARG A 76 10.15 -9.70 6.62
C ARG A 76 10.22 -8.78 7.84
N LYS A 77 9.69 -7.56 7.73
CA LYS A 77 9.35 -6.77 8.91
C LYS A 77 8.16 -7.45 9.58
N ARG A 78 8.38 -7.96 10.80
CA ARG A 78 7.30 -8.32 11.72
C ARG A 78 6.48 -7.05 11.97
N VAL A 79 5.39 -6.88 11.23
CA VAL A 79 4.41 -5.85 11.56
C VAL A 79 3.85 -6.22 12.93
N LYS A 80 4.19 -5.46 13.97
CA LYS A 80 3.44 -5.50 15.22
C LYS A 80 2.10 -4.84 14.91
N LEU A 81 1.12 -5.64 14.49
CA LEU A 81 -0.25 -5.16 14.36
C LEU A 81 -0.65 -4.57 15.72
N PRO A 82 -1.16 -3.33 15.79
CA PRO A 82 -1.72 -2.82 17.02
C PRO A 82 -2.81 -3.80 17.44
N ARG A 83 -2.61 -4.47 18.58
CA ARG A 83 -3.67 -5.29 19.18
C ARG A 83 -4.85 -4.34 19.38
N LYS A 84 -5.93 -4.52 18.63
CA LYS A 84 -7.22 -3.91 18.96
C LYS A 84 -7.46 -4.25 20.43
N ARG A 85 -7.34 -3.27 21.31
CA ARG A 85 -7.85 -3.38 22.67
C ARG A 85 -9.36 -3.41 22.52
N THR A 86 -9.95 -4.57 22.34
CA THR A 86 -11.32 -4.80 22.77
C THR A 86 -11.31 -4.65 24.30
N ARG A 87 -11.46 -3.41 24.76
CA ARG A 87 -12.08 -3.18 26.06
C ARG A 87 -13.57 -3.44 25.81
N VAL A 88 -14.03 -4.63 26.17
CA VAL A 88 -15.41 -4.78 26.62
C VAL A 88 -15.30 -5.05 28.13
N PRO A 89 -15.33 -4.04 28.99
CA PRO A 89 -15.63 -4.23 30.39
C PRO A 89 -17.14 -4.13 30.52
N GLY A 90 -17.74 -5.15 31.13
CA GLY A 90 -19.10 -5.05 31.62
C GLY A 90 -19.27 -3.77 32.44
N GLU A 91 -20.34 -3.06 32.14
CA GLU A 91 -20.97 -2.17 33.12
C GLU A 91 -21.52 -3.08 34.21
N ASP A 92 -20.63 -3.40 35.14
CA ASP A 92 -20.91 -4.21 36.31
C ASP A 92 -21.86 -3.43 37.23
N SER A 93 -23.08 -3.95 37.33
CA SER A 93 -23.81 -4.20 38.57
C SER A 93 -23.71 -3.17 39.71
N ARG A 94 -24.87 -2.60 40.07
CA ARG A 94 -25.33 -2.29 41.44
C ARG A 94 -24.39 -1.49 42.37
N ARG A 95 -24.79 -0.24 42.66
CA ARG A 95 -24.80 0.45 43.98
C ARG A 95 -25.22 1.90 43.67
N ARG A 96 -26.40 2.39 44.01
CA ARG A 96 -27.10 2.40 45.31
C ARG A 96 -28.61 2.30 45.12
#